data_AF-A0A950K1S3-F1
#
_entry.id   AF-A0A950K1S3-F1
#
_cell.length_a   1.000
_cell.length_b   1.000
_cell.length_c   1.000
_cell.angle_alpha   90.00
_cell.angle_beta   90.00
_cell.angle_gamma   90.00
#
_symmetry.space_group_name_H-M   'P 1'
#
loop_
_entity.id
_entity.type
_entity.pdbx_description
1 polymer ?
#
loop_
_entity_poly.entity_id
_entity_poly.type
_entity_poly.pdbx_seq_one_letter_code
_entity_poly.pdbx_strand_id
1 'polypeptide(L)'
;MISIKDLLLGQLAVEKGLVTQAQLSEVMKEQQDGKVDPNATVSPTNSKAARPLGTILLSKGMIKEQDLVALLEEQSRRLESVKTCQKMQKVEYLFGQLLVKYNLATMLQINKCLEIQLKMAEKGVTPIPRLGELLVEHGFVDKKTVADVLKMQDKDVLFCTGCGRQYNVVGLEEGKAYKCKECGGVMLKRALLESLKADETTFGFEMPTEER
;
A
#
# COMPACT_ATOMS: atom_id res chain seq x y z
N MET A 1 2.28 21.64 -21.38
CA MET A 1 2.88 20.60 -20.51
C MET A 1 2.13 19.30 -20.79
N ILE A 2 2.83 18.22 -21.16
CA ILE A 2 2.20 16.97 -21.60
C ILE A 2 1.65 16.25 -20.36
N SER A 3 0.40 15.77 -20.42
CA SER A 3 -0.21 15.02 -19.33
C SER A 3 0.47 13.66 -19.17
N ILE A 4 0.78 13.26 -17.93
CA ILE A 4 1.33 11.93 -17.63
C ILE A 4 0.40 10.80 -18.14
N LYS A 5 -0.92 11.04 -18.12
CA LYS A 5 -1.90 10.11 -18.69
C LYS A 5 -1.78 9.97 -20.20
N ASP A 6 -1.51 11.06 -20.91
CA ASP A 6 -1.33 11.03 -22.37
C ASP A 6 -0.02 10.31 -22.73
N LEU A 7 1.05 10.53 -21.97
CA LEU A 7 2.32 9.82 -22.17
C LEU A 7 2.15 8.29 -22.01
N LEU A 8 1.45 7.87 -20.96
CA LEU A 8 1.20 6.44 -20.71
C LEU A 8 0.31 5.82 -21.79
N LEU A 9 -0.74 6.52 -22.24
CA LEU A 9 -1.61 6.06 -23.31
C LEU A 9 -0.83 5.91 -24.64
N GLY A 10 0.04 6.87 -24.95
CA GLY A 10 0.92 6.82 -26.11
C GLY A 10 1.90 5.65 -26.07
N GLN A 11 2.55 5.43 -24.93
CA GLN A 11 3.45 4.29 -24.73
C GLN A 11 2.73 2.95 -24.88
N LEU A 12 1.51 2.82 -24.34
CA LEU A 12 0.67 1.64 -24.51
C LEU A 12 0.30 1.39 -25.98
N ALA A 13 -0.02 2.45 -26.72
CA ALA A 13 -0.36 2.34 -28.14
C ALA A 13 0.84 1.84 -28.96
N VAL A 14 2.07 2.26 -28.62
CA VAL A 14 3.30 1.73 -29.24
C VAL A 14 3.57 0.28 -28.83
N GLU A 15 3.42 -0.04 -27.53
CA GLU A 15 3.61 -1.40 -26.99
C GLU A 15 2.67 -2.41 -27.67
N LYS A 16 1.44 -2.01 -27.98
CA LYS A 16 0.43 -2.82 -28.66
C LYS A 16 0.60 -2.86 -30.19
N GLY A 17 1.57 -2.13 -30.74
CA GLY A 17 1.82 -2.05 -32.18
C GLY A 17 0.73 -1.30 -32.97
N LEU A 18 -0.15 -0.55 -32.28
CA LEU A 18 -1.21 0.23 -32.91
C LEU A 18 -0.66 1.49 -33.57
N VAL A 19 0.43 2.04 -33.03
CA VAL A 19 1.15 3.17 -33.60
C VAL A 19 2.66 2.96 -33.50
N THR A 20 3.39 3.56 -34.43
CA THR A 20 4.85 3.60 -34.38
C THR A 20 5.35 4.70 -33.46
N GLN A 21 6.60 4.58 -32.99
CA GLN A 21 7.25 5.63 -32.21
C GLN A 21 7.33 6.97 -32.97
N ALA A 22 7.47 6.92 -34.30
CA ALA A 22 7.47 8.09 -35.16
C ALA A 22 6.09 8.78 -35.15
N GLN A 23 5.01 8.02 -35.36
CA GLN A 23 3.63 8.52 -35.31
C GLN A 23 3.28 9.10 -33.94
N LEU A 24 3.68 8.43 -32.86
CA LEU A 24 3.48 8.95 -31.50
C LEU A 24 4.17 10.30 -31.31
N SER A 25 5.43 10.43 -31.76
CA SER A 25 6.18 11.68 -31.63
C SER A 25 5.55 12.84 -32.40
N GLU A 26 4.95 12.57 -33.56
CA GLU A 26 4.23 13.56 -34.37
C GLU A 26 2.97 14.06 -33.64
N VAL A 27 2.17 13.13 -33.12
CA VAL A 27 0.94 13.44 -32.38
C VAL A 27 1.25 14.22 -31.09
N MET A 28 2.34 13.88 -30.38
CA MET A 28 2.77 14.59 -29.17
C MET A 28 3.24 16.02 -29.46
N LYS A 29 3.93 16.25 -30.59
CA LYS A 29 4.30 17.61 -31.04
C LYS A 29 3.06 18.44 -31.37
N GLU A 30 2.09 17.84 -32.05
CA GLU A 30 0.83 18.52 -32.40
C GLU A 30 -0.03 18.85 -31.17
N GLN A 31 -0.03 17.99 -30.15
CA GLN A 31 -0.65 18.28 -28.85
C GLN A 31 0.02 19.48 -28.15
N GLN A 32 1.34 19.63 -28.32
CA GLN A 32 2.12 20.76 -27.79
C GLN A 32 1.87 22.07 -28.56
N ASP A 33 1.68 22.00 -29.88
CA ASP A 33 1.42 23.15 -30.77
C ASP A 33 0.00 23.73 -30.62
N GLY A 34 -0.86 23.14 -29.78
CA GLY A 34 -1.97 23.86 -29.16
C GLY A 34 -3.08 24.32 -30.12
N LYS A 35 -3.43 23.55 -31.15
CA LYS A 35 -4.71 23.75 -31.86
C LYS A 35 -5.86 23.35 -30.93
N VAL A 36 -6.41 24.34 -30.23
CA VAL A 36 -7.66 24.22 -29.46
C VAL A 36 -8.78 23.87 -30.44
N ASP A 37 -9.48 22.78 -30.18
CA ASP A 37 -10.66 22.38 -30.93
C ASP A 37 -11.83 23.35 -30.64
N PRO A 38 -12.46 23.98 -31.64
CA PRO A 38 -13.68 24.73 -31.42
C PRO A 38 -14.88 23.84 -31.03
N ASN A 39 -14.77 22.50 -31.17
CA ASN A 39 -15.88 21.58 -30.92
C ASN A 39 -15.65 20.61 -29.74
N ALA A 40 -14.63 20.84 -28.90
CA ALA A 40 -14.46 20.06 -27.68
C ALA A 40 -15.58 20.39 -26.69
N THR A 41 -16.47 19.44 -26.45
CA THR A 41 -17.45 19.49 -25.36
C THR A 41 -16.72 19.57 -24.02
N VAL A 42 -16.57 20.80 -23.55
CA VAL A 42 -15.89 21.17 -22.32
C VAL A 42 -16.63 20.55 -21.14
N SER A 43 -15.99 19.62 -20.43
CA SER A 43 -16.33 19.40 -19.02
C SER A 43 -15.75 20.58 -18.21
N PRO A 44 -16.51 21.23 -17.30
CA PRO A 44 -16.38 22.66 -17.02
C PRO A 44 -15.20 23.09 -16.15
N THR A 45 -14.18 22.25 -15.93
CA THR A 45 -13.23 22.46 -14.83
C THR A 45 -11.78 22.73 -15.23
N ASN A 46 -11.42 22.78 -16.52
CA ASN A 46 -10.02 23.08 -16.87
C ASN A 46 -9.83 23.71 -18.26
N SER A 47 -9.90 25.03 -18.35
CA SER A 47 -9.77 25.85 -19.58
C SER A 47 -8.38 25.90 -20.21
N LYS A 48 -7.54 24.87 -20.03
CA LYS A 48 -6.19 24.78 -20.61
C LYS A 48 -5.74 23.35 -20.90
N ALA A 49 -6.69 22.43 -21.11
CA ALA A 49 -6.38 21.06 -21.47
C ALA A 49 -6.20 20.96 -22.99
N ALA A 50 -4.97 20.72 -23.44
CA ALA A 50 -4.70 20.28 -24.81
C ALA A 50 -5.60 19.08 -25.16
N ARG A 51 -5.99 18.91 -26.44
CA ARG A 51 -6.77 17.73 -26.89
C ARG A 51 -6.14 16.45 -26.32
N PRO A 52 -6.92 15.52 -25.72
CA PRO A 52 -6.41 14.25 -25.23
C PRO A 52 -5.74 13.47 -26.37
N LEU A 53 -4.61 12.83 -26.10
CA LEU A 53 -3.82 12.15 -27.15
C LEU A 53 -4.66 11.12 -27.91
N GLY A 54 -5.55 10.42 -27.20
CA GLY A 54 -6.47 9.43 -27.77
C GLY A 54 -7.44 10.02 -28.81
N THR A 55 -7.93 11.24 -28.59
CA THR A 55 -8.82 11.92 -29.55
C THR A 55 -8.08 12.34 -30.82
N ILE A 56 -6.81 12.75 -30.69
CA ILE A 56 -5.97 13.11 -31.84
C ILE A 56 -5.67 11.86 -32.67
N LEU A 57 -5.31 10.75 -32.01
CA LEU A 57 -5.06 9.46 -32.66
C LEU A 57 -6.28 8.93 -33.44
N LEU A 58 -7.48 9.06 -32.88
CA LEU A 58 -8.73 8.74 -33.59
C LEU A 58 -8.97 9.67 -34.77
N SER A 59 -8.82 10.98 -34.58
CA SER A 59 -9.10 11.98 -35.63
C SER A 59 -8.17 11.83 -36.83
N LYS A 60 -6.93 11.36 -36.62
CA LYS A 60 -5.98 11.05 -37.69
C LYS A 60 -6.20 9.67 -38.32
N GLY A 61 -7.16 8.88 -37.84
CA GLY A 61 -7.38 7.50 -38.31
C GLY A 61 -6.23 6.55 -38.00
N MET A 62 -5.35 6.90 -37.05
CA MET A 62 -4.20 6.07 -36.66
C MET A 62 -4.61 4.88 -35.80
N ILE A 63 -5.71 5.01 -35.07
CA ILE A 63 -6.34 3.95 -34.27
C ILE A 63 -7.84 3.95 -34.54
N LYS A 64 -8.51 2.82 -34.34
CA LYS A 64 -9.98 2.75 -34.37
C LYS A 64 -10.56 3.09 -33.00
N GLU A 65 -11.85 3.41 -32.96
CA GLU A 65 -12.57 3.66 -31.71
C GLU A 65 -12.48 2.47 -30.75
N GLN A 66 -12.61 1.25 -31.27
CA GLN A 66 -12.44 0.02 -30.50
C GLN A 66 -11.04 -0.11 -29.89
N ASP A 67 -10.00 0.26 -30.64
CA ASP A 67 -8.62 0.22 -30.17
C ASP A 67 -8.37 1.27 -29.08
N LEU A 68 -8.97 2.47 -29.21
CA LEU A 68 -8.88 3.50 -28.18
C LEU A 68 -9.56 3.05 -26.88
N VAL A 69 -10.75 2.46 -26.96
CA VAL A 69 -11.46 1.93 -25.78
C VAL A 69 -10.59 0.88 -25.07
N ALA A 70 -10.04 -0.08 -25.82
CA ALA A 70 -9.16 -1.10 -25.27
C ALA A 70 -7.91 -0.51 -24.61
N LEU A 71 -7.32 0.55 -25.18
CA LEU A 71 -6.17 1.25 -24.59
C LEU A 71 -6.55 1.97 -23.28
N LEU A 72 -7.70 2.62 -23.23
CA LEU A 72 -8.19 3.31 -22.03
C LEU A 72 -8.52 2.35 -20.89
N GLU A 73 -9.10 1.19 -21.22
CA GLU A 73 -9.35 0.10 -20.26
C GLU A 73 -8.04 -0.46 -19.70
N GLU A 74 -7.06 -0.75 -20.56
CA GLU A 74 -5.73 -1.22 -20.14
C GLU A 74 -5.01 -0.19 -19.27
N GLN A 75 -5.06 1.09 -19.66
CA GLN A 75 -4.48 2.18 -18.87
C GLN A 75 -5.11 2.24 -17.48
N SER A 76 -6.45 2.20 -17.42
CA SER A 76 -7.20 2.26 -16.16
C SER A 76 -6.86 1.07 -15.27
N ARG A 77 -6.76 -0.13 -15.86
CA ARG A 77 -6.36 -1.36 -15.15
C ARG A 77 -4.95 -1.25 -14.56
N ARG A 78 -3.94 -0.83 -15.35
CA ARG A 78 -2.56 -0.66 -14.88
C ARG A 78 -2.47 0.36 -13.75
N LEU A 79 -3.19 1.48 -13.85
CA LEU A 79 -3.25 2.48 -12.79
C LEU A 79 -3.85 1.92 -11.50
N GLU A 80 -4.91 1.10 -11.60
CA GLU A 80 -5.52 0.48 -10.42
C GLU A 80 -4.61 -0.59 -9.78
N SER A 81 -3.88 -1.36 -10.60
CA SER A 81 -2.86 -2.29 -10.12
C SER A 81 -1.76 -1.57 -9.35
N VAL A 82 -1.26 -0.43 -9.84
CA VAL A 82 -0.25 0.39 -9.14
C VAL A 82 -0.80 0.93 -7.82
N LYS A 83 -2.01 1.47 -7.78
CA LYS A 83 -2.63 1.95 -6.53
C LYS A 83 -2.79 0.82 -5.52
N THR A 84 -3.23 -0.35 -5.97
CA THR A 84 -3.40 -1.53 -5.13
C THR A 84 -2.06 -2.00 -4.57
N CYS A 85 -1.02 -2.04 -5.40
CA CYS A 85 0.35 -2.32 -5.00
C CYS A 85 0.84 -1.35 -3.92
N GLN A 86 0.68 -0.04 -4.12
CA GLN A 86 1.10 0.98 -3.14
C GLN A 86 0.36 0.85 -1.81
N LYS A 87 -0.94 0.54 -1.83
CA LYS A 87 -1.70 0.26 -0.60
C LYS A 87 -1.14 -0.97 0.12
N MET A 88 -0.84 -2.03 -0.63
CA MET A 88 -0.24 -3.25 -0.09
C MET A 88 1.14 -3.00 0.53
N GLN A 89 2.03 -2.27 -0.15
CA GLN A 89 3.37 -1.95 0.36
C GLN A 89 3.34 -1.17 1.67
N LYS A 90 2.34 -0.30 1.88
CA LYS A 90 2.17 0.39 3.17
C LYS A 90 1.91 -0.58 4.32
N VAL A 91 1.16 -1.67 4.06
CA VAL A 91 0.89 -2.72 5.04
C VAL A 91 2.14 -3.58 5.26
N GLU A 92 2.86 -3.88 4.18
CA GLU A 92 4.08 -4.71 4.20
C GLU A 92 5.32 -3.98 4.73
N TYR A 93 5.26 -2.65 4.89
CA TYR A 93 6.37 -1.85 5.39
C TYR A 93 6.85 -2.30 6.77
N LEU A 94 5.92 -2.59 7.68
CA LEU A 94 6.24 -3.09 9.02
C LEU A 94 6.94 -4.47 8.95
N PHE A 95 6.48 -5.35 8.07
CA PHE A 95 7.09 -6.65 7.86
C PHE A 95 8.55 -6.50 7.38
N GLY A 96 8.81 -5.59 6.44
CA GLY A 96 10.15 -5.25 6.00
C GLY A 96 11.05 -4.71 7.13
N GLN A 97 10.53 -3.81 7.96
CA GLN A 97 11.29 -3.29 9.11
C GLN A 97 11.67 -4.39 10.11
N LEU A 98 10.76 -5.34 10.37
CA LEU A 98 11.04 -6.45 11.28
C LEU A 98 12.16 -7.33 10.74
N LEU A 99 12.16 -7.65 9.45
CA LEU A 99 13.24 -8.44 8.83
C LEU A 99 14.60 -7.78 8.98
N VAL A 100 14.67 -6.46 8.84
CA VAL A 100 15.92 -5.69 9.02
C VAL A 100 16.34 -5.67 10.48
N LYS A 101 15.40 -5.41 11.39
CA LYS A 101 15.66 -5.37 12.83
C LYS A 101 16.29 -6.67 13.35
N TYR A 102 15.84 -7.81 12.84
CA TYR A 102 16.36 -9.13 13.22
C TYR A 102 17.54 -9.60 12.34
N ASN A 103 18.11 -8.74 11.49
CA ASN A 103 19.19 -9.08 10.55
C ASN A 103 18.86 -10.26 9.63
N LEU A 104 17.58 -10.46 9.31
CA LEU A 104 17.10 -11.52 8.43
C LEU A 104 17.09 -11.10 6.96
N ALA A 105 16.99 -9.80 6.69
CA ALA A 105 17.16 -9.22 5.37
C ALA A 105 17.76 -7.80 5.49
N THR A 106 18.38 -7.33 4.42
CA THR A 106 18.89 -5.96 4.32
C THR A 106 17.84 -5.02 3.71
N MET A 107 17.94 -3.72 4.00
CA MET A 107 17.08 -2.71 3.35
C MET A 107 17.25 -2.72 1.83
N LEU A 108 18.44 -3.04 1.31
CA LEU A 108 18.68 -3.17 -0.13
C LEU A 108 17.88 -4.32 -0.75
N GLN A 109 17.82 -5.48 -0.10
CA GLN A 109 17.03 -6.63 -0.56
C GLN A 109 15.52 -6.32 -0.54
N ILE A 110 15.05 -5.67 0.53
CA ILE A 110 13.64 -5.25 0.64
C ILE A 110 13.28 -4.26 -0.47
N ASN A 111 14.08 -3.21 -0.65
CA ASN A 111 13.84 -2.21 -1.69
C ASN A 111 13.82 -2.84 -3.09
N LYS A 112 14.74 -3.78 -3.35
CA LYS A 112 14.76 -4.53 -4.61
C LYS A 112 13.45 -5.29 -4.86
N CYS A 113 12.90 -5.97 -3.84
CA CYS A 113 11.63 -6.66 -3.97
C CYS A 113 10.44 -5.69 -4.13
N LEU A 114 10.42 -4.56 -3.42
CA LEU A 114 9.40 -3.52 -3.56
C LEU A 114 9.40 -2.89 -4.96
N GLU A 115 10.58 -2.67 -5.55
CA GLU A 115 10.70 -2.21 -6.94
C GLU A 115 10.16 -3.25 -7.93
N ILE A 116 10.40 -4.54 -7.68
CA ILE A 116 9.85 -5.61 -8.53
C ILE A 116 8.33 -5.63 -8.49
N GLN A 117 7.72 -5.53 -7.30
CA GLN A 117 6.26 -5.41 -7.17
C GLN A 117 5.71 -4.21 -7.95
N LEU A 118 6.36 -3.05 -7.84
CA LEU A 118 5.93 -1.84 -8.52
C LEU A 118 6.02 -2.00 -10.04
N LYS A 119 7.11 -2.55 -10.56
CA LYS A 119 7.27 -2.84 -12.00
C LYS A 119 6.24 -3.85 -12.51
N MET A 120 5.90 -4.85 -11.71
CA MET A 120 4.83 -5.80 -12.05
C MET A 120 3.46 -5.10 -12.09
N ALA A 121 3.19 -4.21 -11.14
CA ALA A 121 1.97 -3.42 -11.09
C ALA A 121 1.85 -2.47 -12.30
N GLU A 122 2.94 -1.81 -12.69
CA GLU A 122 3.01 -0.93 -13.87
C GLU A 122 2.75 -1.69 -15.18
N LYS A 123 3.16 -2.95 -15.25
CA LYS A 123 2.85 -3.85 -16.38
C LYS A 123 1.44 -4.42 -16.33
N GLY A 124 0.68 -4.17 -15.26
CA GLY A 124 -0.67 -4.70 -15.08
C GLY A 124 -0.70 -6.20 -14.73
N VAL A 125 0.39 -6.76 -14.22
CA VAL A 125 0.45 -8.16 -13.78
C VAL A 125 -0.41 -8.34 -12.53
N THR A 126 -1.29 -9.34 -12.56
CA THR A 126 -2.17 -9.71 -11.44
C THR A 126 -2.23 -11.23 -11.30
N PRO A 127 -2.11 -11.79 -10.08
CA PRO A 127 -1.88 -11.12 -8.80
C PRO A 127 -0.45 -10.60 -8.66
N ILE A 128 -0.26 -9.53 -7.88
CA ILE A 128 1.07 -9.01 -7.52
C ILE A 128 1.58 -9.83 -6.32
N PRO A 129 2.76 -10.48 -6.40
CA PRO A 129 3.31 -11.26 -5.31
C PRO A 129 3.53 -10.43 -4.04
N ARG A 130 3.36 -11.06 -2.88
CA ARG A 130 3.63 -10.42 -1.57
C ARG A 130 5.13 -10.21 -1.36
N LEU A 131 5.50 -9.25 -0.51
CA LEU A 131 6.90 -8.97 -0.20
C LEU A 131 7.63 -10.22 0.32
N GLY A 132 6.98 -10.98 1.20
CA GLY A 132 7.52 -12.24 1.72
C GLY A 132 7.71 -13.32 0.65
N GLU A 133 6.83 -13.40 -0.34
CA GLU A 133 6.94 -14.35 -1.46
C GLU A 133 8.15 -14.01 -2.34
N LEU A 134 8.33 -12.73 -2.68
CA LEU A 134 9.47 -12.26 -3.48
C LEU A 134 10.81 -12.45 -2.75
N LEU A 135 10.85 -12.21 -1.45
CA LEU A 135 12.06 -12.42 -0.66
C LEU A 135 12.47 -13.91 -0.66
N VAL A 136 11.50 -14.82 -0.64
CA VAL A 136 11.75 -16.27 -0.74
C VAL A 136 12.16 -16.68 -2.15
N GLU A 137 11.47 -16.20 -3.16
CA GLU A 137 11.76 -16.52 -4.57
C GLU A 137 13.17 -16.07 -4.97
N HIS A 138 13.62 -14.92 -4.46
CA HIS A 138 14.97 -14.41 -4.70
C HIS A 138 16.03 -14.97 -3.74
N GLY A 139 15.67 -15.90 -2.84
CA GLY A 139 16.60 -16.54 -1.91
C GLY A 139 17.16 -15.59 -0.84
N PHE A 140 16.50 -14.48 -0.56
CA PHE A 140 16.91 -13.54 0.49
C PHE A 140 16.49 -14.01 1.88
N VAL A 141 15.37 -14.73 1.97
CA VAL A 141 14.79 -15.21 3.23
C VAL A 141 14.17 -16.59 3.00
N ASP A 142 14.26 -17.49 3.97
CA ASP A 142 13.60 -18.79 3.89
C ASP A 142 12.10 -18.71 4.24
N LYS A 143 11.30 -19.64 3.70
CA LYS A 143 9.86 -19.75 4.00
C LYS A 143 9.57 -19.84 5.50
N LYS A 144 10.41 -20.56 6.24
CA LYS A 144 10.29 -20.70 7.70
C LYS A 144 10.45 -19.35 8.40
N THR A 145 11.49 -18.61 8.03
CA THR A 145 11.78 -17.27 8.55
C THR A 145 10.65 -16.29 8.29
N VAL A 146 10.05 -16.32 7.10
CA VAL A 146 8.85 -15.51 6.79
C VAL A 146 7.70 -15.86 7.72
N ALA A 147 7.41 -17.14 7.93
CA ALA A 147 6.33 -17.58 8.82
C ALA A 147 6.57 -17.17 10.28
N ASP A 148 7.83 -17.24 10.75
CA ASP A 148 8.19 -16.86 12.12
C ASP A 148 8.07 -15.34 12.34
N VAL A 149 8.48 -14.52 11.36
CA VAL A 149 8.31 -13.07 11.41
C VAL A 149 6.83 -12.66 11.33
N LEU A 150 6.03 -13.35 10.50
CA LEU A 150 4.58 -13.12 10.45
C LEU A 150 3.91 -13.45 11.79
N LYS A 151 4.31 -14.53 12.47
CA LYS A 151 3.81 -14.82 13.84
C LYS A 151 4.17 -13.73 14.85
N MET A 152 5.38 -13.16 14.75
CA MET A 152 5.79 -12.02 15.58
C MET A 152 5.00 -10.75 15.25
N GLN A 153 4.64 -10.55 13.98
CA GLN A 153 3.80 -9.44 13.55
C GLN A 153 2.36 -9.58 14.05
N ASP A 154 1.87 -10.81 14.23
CA ASP A 154 0.45 -11.05 14.39
C ASP A 154 -0.10 -10.85 15.81
N LYS A 155 0.64 -11.01 16.92
CA LYS A 155 -0.02 -11.05 18.24
C LYS A 155 0.79 -10.54 19.43
N ASP A 156 0.39 -9.37 19.92
CA ASP A 156 0.14 -9.18 21.33
C ASP A 156 -1.20 -8.47 21.53
N VAL A 157 -2.16 -9.18 22.15
CA VAL A 157 -3.44 -8.60 22.58
C VAL A 157 -3.28 -8.15 24.02
N LEU A 158 -3.38 -6.84 24.22
CA LEU A 158 -3.42 -6.26 25.55
C LEU A 158 -4.86 -6.02 25.99
N PHE A 159 -5.12 -6.35 27.24
CA PHE A 159 -6.40 -6.21 27.91
C PHE A 159 -6.30 -5.10 28.93
N CYS A 160 -7.23 -4.15 28.89
CA CYS A 160 -7.31 -3.14 29.94
C CYS A 160 -7.92 -3.74 31.22
N THR A 161 -7.23 -3.58 32.35
CA THR A 161 -7.75 -4.01 33.66
C THR A 161 -8.90 -3.15 34.18
N GLY A 162 -9.04 -1.92 33.70
CA GLY A 162 -10.08 -0.98 34.14
C GLY A 162 -11.40 -1.14 33.38
N CYS A 163 -11.36 -1.19 32.05
CA CYS A 163 -12.57 -1.22 31.21
C CYS A 163 -12.77 -2.52 30.41
N GLY A 164 -11.84 -3.48 30.49
CA GLY A 164 -11.94 -4.78 29.82
C GLY A 164 -11.72 -4.76 28.30
N ARG A 165 -11.46 -3.60 27.69
CA ARG A 165 -11.23 -3.50 26.24
C ARG A 165 -9.92 -4.17 25.81
N GLN A 166 -9.96 -4.74 24.61
CA GLN A 166 -8.83 -5.42 23.98
C GLN A 166 -8.21 -4.53 22.91
N TYR A 167 -6.89 -4.52 22.85
CA TYR A 167 -6.13 -3.77 21.87
C TYR A 167 -5.07 -4.67 21.27
N ASN A 168 -5.02 -4.72 19.95
CA ASN A 168 -3.92 -5.32 19.22
C ASN A 168 -2.78 -4.31 19.21
N VAL A 169 -1.68 -4.64 19.90
CA VAL A 169 -0.53 -3.75 20.01
C VAL A 169 0.64 -4.38 19.27
N VAL A 170 1.17 -3.61 18.33
CA VAL A 170 2.35 -3.99 17.55
C VAL A 170 3.58 -3.44 18.24
N GLY A 171 4.62 -4.25 18.40
CA GLY A 171 5.92 -3.80 18.91
C GLY A 171 5.91 -3.49 20.40
N LEU A 172 5.34 -4.38 21.21
CA LEU A 172 5.48 -4.31 22.66
C LEU A 172 6.96 -4.39 23.05
N GLU A 173 7.45 -3.33 23.69
CA GLU A 173 8.70 -3.37 24.43
C GLU A 173 8.48 -4.01 25.80
N GLU A 174 9.30 -5.02 26.14
CA GLU A 174 9.30 -5.68 27.44
C GLU A 174 9.70 -4.66 28.54
N GLY A 175 8.96 -4.65 29.65
CA GLY A 175 9.18 -3.74 30.78
C GLY A 175 8.49 -2.38 30.68
N LYS A 176 7.84 -2.03 29.55
CA LYS A 176 7.00 -0.83 29.45
C LYS A 176 5.55 -1.12 29.83
N ALA A 177 4.95 -0.23 30.62
CA ALA A 177 3.52 -0.26 30.95
C ALA A 177 2.72 0.53 29.90
N TYR A 178 1.65 -0.07 29.38
CA TYR A 178 0.77 0.55 28.39
C TYR A 178 -0.53 1.00 29.06
N LYS A 179 -1.02 2.18 28.70
CA LYS A 179 -2.26 2.76 29.25
C LYS A 179 -3.40 2.71 28.24
N CYS A 180 -4.59 2.40 28.72
CA CYS A 180 -5.80 2.40 27.92
C CYS A 180 -6.17 3.83 27.50
N LYS A 181 -6.45 4.01 26.21
CA LYS A 181 -6.85 5.32 25.65
C LYS A 181 -8.21 5.82 26.16
N GLU A 182 -9.04 4.94 26.69
CA GLU A 182 -10.43 5.24 27.05
C GLU A 182 -10.60 5.52 28.54
N CYS A 183 -9.95 4.73 29.40
CA CYS A 183 -10.10 4.85 30.85
C CYS A 183 -8.78 5.14 31.59
N GLY A 184 -7.65 5.20 30.87
CA GLY A 184 -6.32 5.38 31.47
C GLY A 184 -5.78 4.17 32.24
N GLY A 185 -6.57 3.11 32.39
CA GLY A 185 -6.19 1.89 33.12
C GLY A 185 -5.01 1.14 32.48
N VAL A 186 -4.31 0.35 33.30
CA VAL A 186 -3.14 -0.43 32.87
C VAL A 186 -3.56 -1.55 31.94
N MET A 187 -2.77 -1.77 30.90
CA MET A 187 -3.01 -2.80 29.90
C MET A 187 -2.02 -3.95 30.05
N LEU A 188 -2.54 -5.17 30.13
CA LEU A 188 -1.78 -6.38 30.41
C LEU A 188 -2.00 -7.44 29.34
N LYS A 189 -1.01 -8.32 29.14
CA LYS A 189 -1.18 -9.52 28.32
C LYS A 189 -2.11 -10.51 29.01
N ARG A 190 -2.81 -11.34 28.22
CA ARG A 190 -3.70 -12.39 28.75
C ARG A 190 -3.02 -13.29 29.80
N ALA A 191 -1.80 -13.72 29.54
CA ALA A 191 -1.05 -14.59 30.44
C ALA A 191 -0.78 -13.95 31.82
N LEU A 192 -0.54 -12.63 31.86
CA LEU A 192 -0.28 -11.91 33.11
C LEU A 192 -1.56 -11.68 33.92
N LEU A 193 -2.71 -11.56 33.27
CA LEU A 193 -4.01 -11.49 33.95
C LEU A 193 -4.35 -12.80 34.66
N GLU A 194 -3.99 -13.94 34.05
CA GLU A 194 -4.26 -15.25 34.63
C GLU A 194 -3.37 -15.58 35.83
N SER A 195 -2.16 -15.00 35.89
CA SER A 195 -1.26 -15.12 37.03
C SER A 195 -1.60 -14.18 38.19
N LEU A 196 -2.43 -13.15 37.99
CA LEU A 196 -2.85 -12.20 39.03
C LEU A 196 -4.04 -12.70 39.87
N LYS A 197 -4.32 -14.01 39.88
CA LYS A 197 -5.34 -14.57 40.78
C LYS A 197 -4.88 -14.36 42.22
N ALA A 198 -5.79 -13.87 43.05
CA ALA A 198 -5.51 -13.52 44.44
C ALA A 198 -4.84 -14.67 45.19
N ASP A 199 -3.65 -14.42 45.74
CA ASP A 199 -2.93 -15.39 46.57
C ASP A 199 -3.65 -15.59 47.92
N GLU A 200 -4.32 -14.55 48.43
CA GLU A 200 -5.02 -14.59 49.72
C GLU A 200 -6.34 -13.80 49.72
N THR A 201 -7.38 -14.40 50.29
CA THR A 201 -8.62 -13.69 50.64
C THR A 201 -8.41 -13.01 51.99
N THR A 202 -8.14 -11.71 51.99
CA THR A 202 -8.12 -10.90 53.20
C THR A 202 -9.53 -10.38 53.49
N PHE A 203 -10.05 -10.65 54.69
CA PHE A 203 -11.22 -9.96 55.19
C PHE A 203 -10.82 -8.53 55.58
N GLY A 204 -11.65 -7.55 55.22
CA GLY A 204 -11.33 -6.12 55.38
C GLY A 204 -10.86 -5.78 56.80
N PHE A 205 -9.68 -5.18 56.91
CA PHE A 205 -9.25 -4.53 58.14
C PHE A 205 -9.99 -3.18 58.23
N GLU A 206 -10.97 -3.09 59.13
CA GLU A 206 -11.39 -1.78 59.63
C GLU A 206 -10.22 -1.19 60.41
N MET A 207 -9.68 -0.07 59.91
CA MET A 207 -8.72 0.74 60.64
C MET A 207 -9.42 1.25 61.91
N PRO A 208 -8.89 1.01 63.12
CA PRO A 208 -9.42 1.66 64.30
C PRO A 208 -9.23 3.17 64.11
N THR A 209 -10.33 3.91 64.15
CA THR A 209 -10.31 5.36 64.29
C THR A 209 -9.67 5.66 65.64
N GLU A 210 -8.47 6.24 65.64
CA GLU A 210 -7.91 6.89 66.82
C GLU A 210 -8.85 8.04 67.22
N GLU A 211 -9.68 7.80 68.24
CA GLU A 211 -10.33 8.86 68.99
C GLU A 211 -9.34 9.40 70.02
N ARG A 212 -9.28 10.74 70.07
CA ARG A 212 -8.41 11.60 70.90
C ARG A 212 -8.46 11.32 72.39
#